data_AF-A0A399TEL9-F1
#
_entry.id   AF-A0A399TEL9-F1
#
_cell.length_a   1.000
_cell.length_b   1.000
_cell.length_c   1.000
_cell.angle_alpha   90.00
_cell.angle_beta   90.00
_cell.angle_gamma   90.00
#
_symmetry.space_group_name_H-M   'P 1'
#
loop_
_entity.id
_entity.type
_entity.pdbx_description
1 polymer ?
#
loop_
_entity_poly.entity_id
_entity_poly.type
_entity_poly.pdbx_seq_one_letter_code
_entity_poly.pdbx_strand_id
1 'polypeptide(L)' 'MSDSDEQYWYDDRTGEVEKGMLSPAAHRIGPFATAEEAARAPQRLRERAEQWAAEDRDDD' A
#
# COMPACT_ATOMS: atom_id res chain seq x y z
N MET A 1 3.27 -18.99 14.45
CA MET A 1 4.25 -17.90 14.22
C MET A 1 3.63 -16.99 13.19
N SER A 2 3.64 -15.68 13.45
CA SER A 2 2.75 -14.73 12.77
C SER A 2 3.28 -14.43 11.37
N ASP A 3 2.57 -14.86 10.32
CA ASP A 3 2.83 -14.48 8.91
C ASP A 3 3.04 -12.96 8.75
N SER A 4 2.51 -12.15 9.65
CA SER A 4 2.59 -10.69 9.65
C SER A 4 4.00 -10.11 9.83
N ASP A 5 4.95 -10.83 10.42
CA ASP A 5 6.33 -10.35 10.59
C ASP A 5 7.20 -10.49 9.33
N GLU A 6 6.80 -11.34 8.38
CA GLU A 6 7.51 -11.53 7.11
C GLU A 6 6.98 -10.64 5.98
N GLN A 7 5.83 -10.01 6.19
CA GLN A 7 5.15 -9.15 5.22
C GLN A 7 5.71 -7.72 5.26
N TYR A 8 5.80 -7.09 4.09
CA TYR A 8 6.24 -5.71 3.93
C TYR A 8 5.05 -4.77 3.93
N TRP A 9 5.26 -3.59 4.51
CA TRP A 9 4.27 -2.55 4.67
C TRP A 9 4.88 -1.23 4.24
N TYR A 10 4.09 -0.40 3.58
CA TYR A 10 4.50 0.96 3.23
C TYR A 10 3.86 1.94 4.21
N ASP A 11 4.68 2.74 4.89
CA ASP A 11 4.21 3.80 5.77
C ASP A 11 3.90 5.06 4.96
N ASP A 12 2.63 5.49 4.93
CA ASP A 12 2.20 6.66 4.17
C ASP A 12 2.74 8.00 4.74
N ARG A 13 3.06 8.02 6.04
CA ARG A 13 3.55 9.22 6.73
C ARG A 13 5.03 9.46 6.48
N THR A 14 5.85 8.41 6.57
CA THR A 14 7.30 8.52 6.36
C THR A 14 7.69 8.29 4.91
N GLY A 15 6.87 7.55 4.17
CA GLY A 15 7.17 7.11 2.82
C GLY A 15 8.18 5.97 2.75
N GLU A 16 8.38 5.27 3.87
CA GLU A 16 9.35 4.18 3.98
C GLU A 16 8.68 2.81 3.96
N VAL A 17 9.46 1.80 3.56
CA VAL A 17 9.04 0.40 3.58
C VAL A 17 9.53 -0.25 4.85
N GLU A 18 8.58 -0.81 5.60
CA GLU A 18 8.81 -1.48 6.85
C GLU A 18 8.49 -2.98 6.72
N LYS A 19 9.28 -3.83 7.38
CA LYS A 19 9.01 -5.26 7.45
C LYS A 19 8.32 -5.55 8.78
N GLY A 20 7.10 -6.06 8.73
CA GLY A 20 6.28 -6.35 9.90
C GLY A 20 5.45 -5.17 10.41
N MET A 21 4.96 -5.30 11.65
CA MET A 21 4.09 -4.30 12.30
C MET A 21 4.91 -3.28 13.11
N LEU A 22 5.81 -2.55 12.44
CA LEU A 22 6.62 -1.50 13.07
C LEU A 22 5.79 -0.22 13.30
N SER A 23 5.08 0.24 12.27
CA SER A 23 4.18 1.39 12.36
C SER A 23 2.71 1.09 12.74
N PRO A 24 1.96 2.12 13.18
CA PRO A 24 0.54 2.01 13.48
C PRO A 24 -0.30 1.51 12.31
N ALA A 25 -1.30 0.69 12.60
CA ALA A 25 -2.19 0.09 11.61
C ALA A 25 -2.90 1.07 10.68
N ALA A 26 -3.11 2.31 11.14
CA ALA A 26 -3.82 3.33 10.39
C ALA A 26 -3.03 3.87 9.19
N HIS A 27 -1.69 3.77 9.21
CA HIS A 27 -0.80 4.41 8.23
C HIS A 27 -0.05 3.42 7.32
N ARG A 28 -0.25 2.13 7.56
CA ARG A 28 0.39 1.08 6.77
C ARG A 28 -0.49 0.69 5.59
N ILE A 29 0.10 0.70 4.40
CA ILE A 29 -0.48 0.16 3.18
C ILE A 29 0.16 -1.21 2.96
N GLY A 30 -0.66 -2.26 2.78
CA GLY A 30 -0.17 -3.64 2.65
C GLY A 30 -1.19 -4.64 3.20
N PRO A 31 -0.86 -5.95 3.27
CA PRO A 31 0.50 -6.52 3.23
C PRO A 31 1.07 -6.75 1.84
N PHE A 32 2.38 -6.57 1.69
CA PHE A 32 3.14 -6.85 0.47
C PHE A 32 4.09 -8.02 0.68
N ALA A 33 4.31 -8.80 -0.38
CA ALA A 33 5.26 -9.92 -0.36
C ALA A 33 6.71 -9.46 -0.43
N THR A 34 6.97 -8.29 -1.02
CA THR A 34 8.31 -7.75 -1.25
C THR A 34 8.42 -6.26 -0.91
N ALA A 35 9.63 -5.84 -0.56
CA ALA A 35 9.90 -4.43 -0.28
C ALA A 35 9.71 -3.53 -1.51
N GLU A 36 10.01 -4.04 -2.72
CA GLU A 36 9.76 -3.30 -3.97
C GLU A 36 8.27 -3.07 -4.22
N GLU A 37 7.42 -4.04 -3.96
CA GLU A 37 5.96 -3.84 -4.07
C GLU A 37 5.46 -2.80 -3.07
N ALA A 38 5.94 -2.87 -1.83
CA ALA A 38 5.61 -1.87 -0.81
C ALA A 38 6.08 -0.47 -1.24
N ALA A 39 7.30 -0.32 -1.76
CA ALA A 39 7.79 0.97 -2.25
C ALA A 39 6.96 1.52 -3.43
N ARG A 40 6.37 0.64 -4.24
CA ARG A 40 5.47 1.02 -5.35
C ARG A 40 4.01 1.15 -4.93
N ALA A 41 3.65 0.89 -3.68
CA ALA A 41 2.30 1.03 -3.16
C ALA A 41 1.64 2.39 -3.50
N PRO A 42 2.28 3.55 -3.27
CA PRO A 42 1.65 4.85 -3.59
C PRO A 42 1.46 5.06 -5.09
N GLN A 43 2.36 4.56 -5.95
CA GLN A 43 2.21 4.62 -7.40
C GLN A 43 1.03 3.76 -7.86
N ARG A 44 0.99 2.49 -7.42
CA ARG A 44 -0.12 1.57 -7.72
C ARG A 44 -1.46 2.11 -7.25
N LEU A 45 -1.50 2.70 -6.06
CA LEU A 45 -2.73 3.27 -5.51
C LEU A 45 -3.22 4.46 -6.33
N ARG A 46 -2.31 5.34 -6.79
CA ARG A 46 -2.63 6.43 -7.72
C ARG A 46 -3.15 5.91 -9.05
N GLU A 47 -2.44 5.00 -9.69
CA GLU A 47 -2.84 4.42 -10.99
C GLU A 47 -4.21 3.74 -10.91
N ARG A 48 -4.50 3.09 -9.77
CA ARG A 48 -5.79 2.43 -9.53
C ARG A 48 -6.90 3.44 -9.20
N ALA A 49 -6.59 4.48 -8.44
CA ALA A 49 -7.52 5.56 -8.14
C ALA A 49 -7.89 6.36 -9.40
N GLU A 50 -6.94 6.60 -10.30
CA GLU A 50 -7.18 7.25 -11.60
C GLU A 50 -8.05 6.39 -12.51
N GLN A 51 -7.83 5.07 -12.56
CA GLN A 51 -8.70 4.16 -13.29
C GLN A 51 -10.13 4.16 -12.74
N TRP A 52 -10.30 4.05 -11.42
CA TRP A 52 -11.64 4.08 -10.82
C TRP A 52 -12.33 5.44 -10.98
N ALA A 53 -11.59 6.55 -10.92
CA ALA A 53 -12.14 7.88 -11.17
C ALA A 53 -12.53 8.11 -12.65
N ALA A 54 -11.93 7.36 -13.59
CA ALA A 54 -12.31 7.39 -14.99
C ALA A 54 -13.58 6.55 -15.25
N GLU A 55 -13.75 5.43 -14.55
CA GLU A 55 -14.93 4.57 -14.70
C GLU A 55 -16.20 5.16 -14.03
N ASP A 56 -16.06 5.95 -12.97
CA ASP A 56 -17.20 6.64 -12.30
C ASP A 56 -17.78 7.80 -13.14
N ARG A 57 -17.13 8.17 -14.25
CA ARG A 57 -17.51 9.31 -15.10
C ARG A 57 -18.36 8.92 -16.32
N ASP A 58 -18.57 7.63 -16.55
CA ASP A 58 -19.29 7.09 -17.72
C ASP A 58 -20.72 6.61 -17.38
N ASP A 59 -21.21 6.84 -16.14
CA ASP A 59 -22.55 6.44 -15.68
C ASP A 59 -23.48 7.65 -15.35
N ASP A 60 -23.45 8.71 -16.16
CA ASP A 60 -24.47 9.79 -16.23
C ASP A 60 -24.86 10.06 -17.70
#